data_AF-A0A930Z2A7-F1
#
_entry.id   AF-A0A930Z2A7-F1
#
_cell.length_a   1.000
_cell.length_b   1.000
_cell.length_c   1.000
_cell.angle_alpha   90.00
_cell.angle_beta   90.00
_cell.angle_gamma   90.00
#
_symmetry.space_group_name_H-M   'P 1'
#
loop_
_entity.id
_entity.type
_entity.pdbx_description
1 polymer ?
#
loop_
_entity_poly.entity_id
_entity_poly.type
_entity_poly.pdbx_seq_one_letter_code
_entity_poly.pdbx_strand_id
1 'polypeptide(L)' 'MPSLDSIPADWRSQTTVTVPVAGAILGLCRNSAYSAASSGQIPTIALGARLVVPVAPLRRMLGELPAQTGDAA' A
#
# COMPACT_ATOMS: atom_id res chain seq x y z
N MET A 1 14.79 -0.26 11.79
CA MET A 1 13.74 -1.17 11.31
C MET A 1 12.39 -0.54 11.62
N PRO A 2 11.39 -0.56 10.72
CA PRO A 2 10.03 -0.18 11.09
C PRO A 2 9.53 -1.14 12.17
N SER A 3 9.02 -0.61 13.28
CA SER A 3 8.45 -1.44 14.35
C SER A 3 7.22 -2.17 13.82
N LEU A 4 7.18 -3.50 13.97
CA LEU A 4 6.06 -4.34 13.55
C LEU A 4 4.74 -3.93 14.24
N ASP A 5 4.81 -3.30 15.42
CA ASP A 5 3.67 -2.70 16.12
C ASP A 5 2.88 -1.65 15.31
N SER A 6 3.44 -1.11 14.23
CA SER A 6 2.75 -0.14 13.36
C SER A 6 1.93 -0.79 12.24
N ILE A 7 1.98 -2.11 12.08
CA ILE A 7 1.18 -2.83 11.09
C ILE A 7 -0.09 -3.35 11.79
N PRO A 8 -1.28 -2.80 11.52
CA PRO A 8 -2.51 -3.35 12.08
C PRO A 8 -2.72 -4.77 11.57
N ALA A 9 -3.01 -5.72 12.46
CA ALA A 9 -3.17 -7.14 12.13
C ALA A 9 -4.17 -7.39 10.99
N ASP A 10 -5.22 -6.56 10.91
CA ASP A 10 -6.29 -6.64 9.91
C ASP A 10 -6.09 -5.73 8.68
N TRP A 11 -4.85 -5.33 8.35
CA TRP A 11 -4.61 -4.46 7.18
C TRP A 11 -5.15 -5.04 5.86
N ARG A 12 -5.24 -6.37 5.74
CA ARG A 12 -5.83 -7.06 4.58
C ARG A 12 -7.34 -6.85 4.43
N SER A 13 -8.03 -6.52 5.52
CA SER A 13 -9.46 -6.24 5.56
C SER A 13 -9.77 -4.77 5.29
N GLN A 14 -8.76 -3.90 5.24
CA GLN A 14 -8.92 -2.48 4.93
C GLN A 14 -8.96 -2.25 3.42
N THR A 15 -9.71 -1.25 2.98
CA THR A 15 -9.73 -0.82 1.57
C THR A 15 -8.49 -0.01 1.22
N THR A 16 -8.03 0.84 2.15
CA THR A 16 -6.86 1.70 1.99
C THR A 16 -6.04 1.74 3.27
N VAL A 17 -4.72 1.86 3.13
CA VAL A 17 -3.76 2.08 4.21
C VAL A 17 -2.95 3.35 3.94
N THR A 18 -2.21 3.81 4.93
CA THR A 18 -1.34 4.99 4.75
C THR A 18 0.01 4.58 4.14
N VAL A 19 0.71 5.53 3.52
CA VAL A 19 2.05 5.33 2.96
C VAL A 19 3.05 4.69 3.94
N PRO A 20 3.17 5.12 5.21
CA PRO A 20 4.10 4.48 6.15
C PRO A 20 3.72 3.02 6.47
N VAL A 21 2.43 2.69 6.52
CA VAL A 21 1.96 1.31 6.76
C VAL A 21 2.28 0.42 5.55
N ALA A 22 1.99 0.90 4.34
CA ALA A 22 2.36 0.21 3.11
C ALA A 22 3.88 -0.02 3.02
N GLY A 23 4.67 0.99 3.39
CA GLY A 23 6.11 0.88 3.50
C GLY A 23 6.55 -0.21 4.46
N ALA A 24 5.97 -0.25 5.67
CA ALA A 24 6.29 -1.27 6.66
C ALA A 24 5.95 -2.69 6.17
N ILE A 25 4.81 -2.87 5.48
CA ILE A 25 4.43 -4.15 4.85
C ILE A 25 5.45 -4.58 3.79
N LEU A 26 5.97 -3.63 3.01
CA LEU A 26 6.99 -3.86 1.99
C LEU A 26 8.43 -3.93 2.54
N GLY A 27 8.61 -3.83 3.86
CA GLY A 27 9.95 -3.81 4.49
C GLY A 27 10.73 -2.52 4.30
N LEU A 28 10.08 -1.42 3.91
CA LEU A 28 10.67 -0.11 3.70
C LEU A 28 10.60 0.76 4.95
N CYS A 29 11.61 1.62 5.12
CA CYS A 29 11.57 2.72 6.09
C CYS A 29 10.56 3.79 5.64
N ARG A 30 10.08 4.63 6.57
CA ARG A 30 9.11 5.70 6.31
C ARG A 30 9.53 6.60 5.13
N ASN A 31 10.78 7.05 5.11
CA ASN A 31 11.31 7.91 4.05
C ASN A 31 11.30 7.18 2.70
N SER A 32 11.77 5.94 2.65
CA SER A 32 11.74 5.11 1.43
C SER A 32 10.31 4.86 0.94
N ALA A 33 9.35 4.71 1.86
CA ALA A 33 7.95 4.57 1.51
C ALA A 33 7.40 5.83 0.83
N TYR A 34 7.71 7.03 1.36
CA TYR A 34 7.34 8.29 0.71
C TYR A 34 8.07 8.52 -0.62
N SER A 35 9.36 8.17 -0.72
CA SER A 35 10.08 8.22 -2.00
C SER A 35 9.46 7.27 -3.03
N ALA A 36 9.17 6.02 -2.66
CA ALA A 36 8.56 5.05 -3.55
C ALA A 36 7.10 5.42 -3.93
N ALA A 37 6.37 6.06 -3.02
CA ALA A 37 5.08 6.69 -3.31
C ALA A 37 5.21 7.83 -4.33
N SER A 38 6.17 8.73 -4.13
CA SER A 38 6.44 9.85 -5.05
C SER A 38 6.96 9.40 -6.41
N SER A 39 7.72 8.30 -6.47
CA SER A 39 8.21 7.70 -7.71
C SER A 39 7.17 6.84 -8.42
N GLY A 40 5.99 6.62 -7.84
CA GLY A 40 4.94 5.76 -8.41
C GLY A 40 5.25 4.26 -8.36
N GLN A 41 6.28 3.84 -7.62
CA GLN A 41 6.57 2.42 -7.41
C GLN A 41 5.56 1.75 -6.47
N ILE A 42 5.02 2.53 -5.51
CA ILE A 42 3.91 2.09 -4.67
C ILE A 42 2.61 2.63 -5.27
N PRO A 43 1.57 1.79 -5.44
CA PRO A 43 0.27 2.21 -5.94
C PRO A 43 -0.38 3.13 -4.91
N THR A 44 -0.28 4.43 -5.13
CA THR A 44 -0.83 5.46 -4.25
C THR A 44 -1.93 6.21 -4.97
N ILE A 45 -2.95 6.61 -4.22
CA ILE A 45 -4.03 7.49 -4.66
C ILE A 45 -3.87 8.79 -3.89
N ALA A 46 -3.75 9.89 -4.63
CA ALA A 46 -3.80 11.23 -4.06
C ALA A 46 -5.26 11.67 -3.92
N LEU A 47 -5.71 11.82 -2.68
CA LEU A 47 -7.02 12.37 -2.32
C LEU A 47 -6.79 13.79 -1.77
N GLY A 48 -6.68 14.76 -2.68
CA GLY A 48 -6.33 16.14 -2.35
C GLY A 48 -4.95 16.21 -1.69
N ALA A 49 -4.91 16.66 -0.43
CA ALA A 49 -3.67 16.75 0.35
C ALA A 49 -3.22 15.41 0.98
N ARG A 50 -4.00 14.34 0.85
CA ARG A 50 -3.73 13.04 1.50
C ARG A 50 -3.27 12.00 0.49
N LEU A 51 -2.17 11.32 0.79
CA LEU A 51 -1.72 10.13 0.06
C LEU A 51 -2.16 8.87 0.79
N VAL A 52 -2.92 8.02 0.10
CA VAL A 52 -3.35 6.72 0.60
C VAL A 52 -2.93 5.61 -0.36
N VAL A 53 -2.68 4.43 0.17
CA VAL A 53 -2.30 3.24 -0.60
C VAL A 53 -3.47 2.27 -0.57
N PRO A 54 -4.18 2.07 -1.69
CA PRO A 54 -5.18 1.01 -1.78
C PRO A 54 -4.57 -0.39 -1.54
N VAL A 55 -5.26 -1.19 -0.74
CA VAL A 55 -4.79 -2.53 -0.34
C VAL A 55 -4.86 -3.53 -1.49
N ALA A 56 -5.86 -3.43 -2.36
CA ALA A 56 -6.03 -4.32 -3.50
C ALA A 56 -4.78 -4.37 -4.43
N PRO A 57 -4.26 -3.24 -4.96
CA PRO A 57 -3.05 -3.26 -5.78
C PRO A 57 -1.79 -3.60 -4.98
N LEU A 58 -1.71 -3.25 -3.69
CA LEU A 58 -0.61 -3.69 -2.83
C LEU A 58 -0.59 -5.23 -2.68
N ARG A 59 -1.74 -5.86 -2.48
CA ARG A 59 -1.88 -7.33 -2.44
C ARG A 59 -1.60 -7.99 -3.78
N ARG A 60 -1.94 -7.35 -4.90
CA ARG A 60 -1.54 -7.81 -6.24
C ARG A 60 -0.02 -7.78 -6.42
N MET A 61 0.67 -6.73 -5.95
CA MET A 61 2.14 -6.66 -6.01
C MET A 61 2.81 -7.77 -5.19
N LEU A 62 2.21 -8.17 -4.07
CA LEU A 62 2.68 -9.28 -3.23
C LEU A 62 2.33 -10.67 -3.81
N GLY A 63 1.59 -10.74 -4.92
CA GLY A 63 1.13 -11.99 -5.51
C GLY A 63 -0.01 -12.68 -4.75
N GLU A 64 -0.62 -12.00 -3.77
CA GLU A 64 -1.71 -12.56 -2.95
C GLU A 64 -3.08 -12.50 -3.65
N LEU A 65 -3.26 -11.58 -4.58
CA LEU A 65 -4.49 -11.43 -5.35
C LEU A 65 -4.20 -11.68 -6.83
N PRO A 66 -5.00 -12.50 -7.55
CA PRO A 66 -4.95 -12.51 -9.00
C PRO A 66 -5.22 -11.09 -9.52
N ALA A 67 -4.53 -10.70 -10.60
CA ALA A 67 -4.86 -9.48 -11.32
C ALA A 67 -6.36 -9.52 -11.64
N GLN A 68 -7.12 -8.52 -11.20
CA GLN A 68 -8.57 -8.52 -11.42
C GLN A 68 -8.78 -8.26 -12.91
N THR A 69 -8.89 -9.35 -13.68
CA THR A 69 -9.49 -9.32 -15.00
C THR A 69 -10.98 -9.16 -14.77
N GLY A 70 -11.50 -7.93 -14.85
CA GLY A 70 -12.94 -7.72 -14.70
C GLY A 70 -13.36 -6.28 -14.51
N ASP A 71 -13.35 -5.50 -15.59
CA ASP A 71 -14.39 -4.51 -15.88
C ASP A 71 -14.78 -4.67 -17.36
N ALA A 72 -15.35 -5.83 -17.66
CA ALA A 72 -16.15 -6.08 -18.85
C ALA A 72 -17.54 -6.51 -18.35
N ALA A 73 -18.42 -5.52 -18.15
CA ALA A 73 -19.89 -5.65 -18.15
C ALA A 73 -20.50 -4.24 -18.06
#